data_AF-A0A0N4WD62-F1
#
_entry.id   AF-A0A0N4WD62-F1
#
_cell.length_a   1.000
_cell.length_b   1.000
_cell.length_c   1.000
_cell.angle_alpha   90.00
_cell.angle_beta   90.00
_cell.angle_gamma   90.00
#
_symmetry.space_group_name_H-M   'P 1'
#
loop_
_entity.id
_entity.type
_entity.pdbx_description
1 polymer ?
#
loop_
_entity_poly.entity_id
_entity_poly.type
_entity_poly.pdbx_seq_one_letter_code
_entity_poly.pdbx_strand_id
1 'polypeptide(L)'
;MPFSQDYSQAIIFFESLCGPGATTTVHNINSAMREGTTSTATVHRWFARFKEGDTGFEDKARPGPPPPPPPPPAAGGGSLILDTVEEDPEVETGRRRAGS
;
A
#
# COMPACT_ATOMS: atom_id res chain seq x y z
N MET A 1 2.59 -29.70 -1.16
CA MET A 1 3.59 -29.28 -0.17
C MET A 1 3.97 -27.84 -0.47
N PRO A 2 3.63 -26.84 0.36
CA PRO A 2 4.19 -25.51 0.20
C PRO A 2 5.68 -25.54 0.53
N PHE A 3 6.52 -25.01 -0.35
CA PHE A 3 7.93 -24.78 -0.03
C PHE A 3 8.01 -23.51 0.83
N SER A 4 8.63 -23.59 2.02
CA SER A 4 8.85 -22.40 2.85
C SER A 4 9.75 -21.41 2.09
N GLN A 5 9.53 -20.11 2.32
CA GLN A 5 10.37 -19.05 1.77
C GLN A 5 11.85 -19.25 2.15
N ASP A 6 12.12 -19.81 3.33
CA ASP A 6 13.48 -20.06 3.82
C ASP A 6 14.22 -21.11 2.98
N TYR A 7 13.49 -22.09 2.45
CA TYR A 7 14.08 -23.18 1.66
C TYR A 7 14.60 -22.68 0.30
N SER A 8 13.86 -21.76 -0.34
CA SER A 8 14.34 -21.15 -1.59
C SER A 8 15.54 -20.23 -1.36
N GLN A 9 15.61 -19.52 -0.23
CA GLN A 9 16.78 -18.71 0.11
C GLN A 9 18.03 -19.54 0.39
N ALA A 10 17.88 -20.68 1.07
CA ALA A 10 18.99 -21.60 1.31
C ALA A 10 19.58 -22.14 0.00
N ILE A 11 18.74 -22.46 -0.98
CA ILE A 11 19.20 -22.89 -2.32
C ILE A 11 19.93 -21.74 -3.03
N ILE A 12 19.37 -20.53 -3.01
CA ILE A 12 20.02 -19.35 -3.62
C ILE A 12 21.38 -19.08 -2.97
N PHE A 13 21.49 -19.24 -1.65
CA PHE A 13 22.77 -19.11 -0.93
C PHE A 13 23.78 -20.16 -1.39
N PHE A 14 23.40 -21.43 -1.41
CA PHE A 14 24.25 -22.51 -1.89
C PHE A 14 24.73 -22.26 -3.33
N GLU A 15 23.82 -21.88 -4.23
CA GLU A 15 24.16 -21.53 -5.61
C GLU A 15 25.11 -20.33 -5.69
N SER A 16 24.95 -19.32 -4.83
CA SER A 16 25.89 -18.18 -4.79
C SER A 16 27.32 -18.59 -4.42
N LEU A 17 27.49 -19.66 -3.63
CA LEU A 17 28.80 -20.20 -3.26
C LEU A 17 29.42 -21.06 -4.38
N CYS A 18 28.59 -21.73 -5.19
CA CYS A 18 29.05 -22.60 -6.27
C CYS A 18 29.49 -21.84 -7.53
N GLY A 19 29.26 -20.53 -7.60
CA GLY A 19 29.67 -19.69 -8.72
C GLY A 19 28.78 -19.61 -9.97
N PRO A 20 27.58 -20.24 -10.12
CA PRO A 20 26.66 -19.87 -11.19
C PRO A 20 26.18 -18.41 -11.03
N GLY A 21 26.00 -17.74 -12.17
CA GLY A 21 25.41 -16.40 -12.21
C GLY A 21 23.89 -16.45 -11.95
N ALA A 22 23.32 -15.30 -11.58
CA ALA A 22 21.92 -15.19 -11.17
C ALA A 22 20.92 -15.79 -12.18
N THR A 23 21.15 -15.63 -13.49
CA THR A 23 20.29 -16.20 -14.55
C THR A 23 20.28 -17.74 -14.52
N THR A 24 21.45 -18.36 -14.35
CA THR A 24 21.56 -19.82 -14.23
C THR A 24 20.86 -20.31 -12.98
N THR A 25 21.02 -19.61 -11.86
CA THR A 25 20.36 -19.93 -10.59
C THR A 25 18.85 -19.85 -10.69
N VAL A 26 18.29 -18.81 -11.34
CA VAL A 26 16.84 -18.72 -11.58
C VAL A 26 16.36 -19.92 -12.39
N HIS A 27 17.07 -20.26 -13.47
CA HIS A 27 16.72 -21.39 -14.33
C HIS A 27 16.71 -22.71 -13.54
N ASN A 28 17.80 -23.01 -12.82
CA ASN A 28 17.92 -24.22 -12.01
C ASN A 28 16.79 -24.34 -10.98
N ILE A 29 16.51 -23.27 -10.25
CA ILE A 29 15.48 -23.21 -9.21
C ILE A 29 14.08 -23.42 -9.81
N ASN A 30 13.76 -22.71 -10.89
CA ASN A 30 12.45 -22.80 -11.54
C ASN A 30 12.25 -24.17 -12.21
N SER A 31 13.31 -24.78 -12.77
CA SER A 31 13.26 -26.13 -13.33
C SER A 31 13.13 -27.21 -12.26
N ALA A 32 13.80 -27.08 -11.11
CA ALA A 32 13.79 -28.08 -10.05
C ALA A 32 12.52 -28.07 -9.19
N MET A 33 11.94 -26.89 -8.95
CA MET A 33 10.77 -26.75 -8.07
C MET A 33 9.47 -26.52 -8.84
N ARG A 34 9.39 -25.40 -9.58
CA ARG A 34 8.26 -24.99 -10.42
C ARG A 34 8.62 -23.67 -11.12
N GLU A 35 8.12 -23.48 -12.34
CA GLU A 35 8.17 -22.19 -13.03
C GLU A 35 7.64 -21.04 -12.16
N GLY A 36 8.39 -19.93 -12.09
CA GLY A 36 8.03 -18.77 -11.29
C GLY A 36 8.26 -18.90 -9.78
N THR A 37 8.98 -19.92 -9.30
CA THR A 37 9.36 -20.04 -7.88
C THR A 37 10.25 -18.87 -7.43
N THR A 38 11.15 -18.43 -8.30
CA THR A 38 11.96 -17.23 -8.07
C THR A 38 12.05 -16.37 -9.32
N SER A 39 12.54 -15.14 -9.13
CA SER A 39 12.82 -14.19 -10.20
C SER A 39 14.28 -13.77 -10.15
N THR A 40 14.80 -13.30 -11.30
CA THR A 40 16.15 -12.75 -11.40
C THR A 40 16.37 -11.60 -10.42
N ALA A 41 15.37 -10.74 -10.22
CA ALA A 41 15.43 -9.65 -9.25
C ALA A 41 15.60 -10.17 -7.81
N THR A 42 14.86 -11.23 -7.44
CA THR A 42 14.99 -11.89 -6.14
C THR A 42 16.41 -12.44 -5.96
N VAL A 43 16.91 -13.22 -6.91
CA VAL A 43 18.25 -13.82 -6.84
C VAL A 43 19.34 -12.75 -6.75
N HIS A 44 19.25 -11.66 -7.52
CA HIS A 44 20.21 -10.56 -7.41
C HIS A 44 20.19 -9.86 -6.05
N ARG A 45 19.00 -9.60 -5.49
CA ARG A 45 18.86 -9.01 -4.15
C ARG A 45 19.54 -9.89 -3.09
N TRP A 46 19.35 -11.20 -3.19
CA TRP A 46 19.96 -12.15 -2.26
C TRP A 46 21.46 -12.30 -2.46
N PHE A 47 21.96 -12.37 -3.70
CA PHE A 47 23.39 -12.37 -3.98
C PHE A 47 24.09 -11.13 -3.42
N ALA A 48 23.48 -9.94 -3.57
CA ALA A 48 24.02 -8.71 -2.98
C ALA A 48 24.11 -8.81 -1.46
N ARG A 49 23.03 -9.27 -0.81
CA ARG A 49 22.96 -9.49 0.65
C ARG A 49 24.04 -10.46 1.14
N PHE A 50 24.23 -11.58 0.44
CA PHE A 50 25.25 -12.58 0.80
C PHE A 50 26.67 -12.05 0.59
N LYS A 51 26.91 -11.24 -0.45
CA LYS A 51 28.21 -10.56 -0.65
C LYS A 51 28.55 -9.57 0.46
N GLU A 52 27.54 -8.97 1.09
CA GLU A 52 27.69 -8.10 2.26
C GLU A 52 27.90 -8.89 3.57
N GLY A 53 27.82 -10.22 3.53
CA GLY A 53 28.01 -11.11 4.67
C GLY A 53 26.74 -11.38 5.49
N ASP A 54 25.57 -10.87 5.07
CA ASP A 54 24.30 -11.17 5.74
C ASP A 54 23.74 -12.51 5.22
N THR A 55 23.93 -13.56 6.02
CA THR A 55 23.53 -14.93 5.71
C THR A 55 22.15 -15.32 6.28
N GLY A 56 21.41 -14.36 6.86
CA GLY A 56 20.09 -14.62 7.41
C GLY A 56 19.02 -14.75 6.33
N PHE A 57 18.17 -15.77 6.38
CA PHE A 57 17.09 -16.00 5.40
C PHE A 57 15.79 -15.26 5.71
N GLU A 58 15.66 -14.73 6.91
CA GLU A 58 14.49 -13.96 7.32
C GLU A 58 14.48 -12.58 6.66
N ASP A 59 13.29 -12.09 6.32
CA ASP A 59 13.11 -10.70 5.87
C ASP A 59 13.26 -9.76 7.07
N LYS A 60 13.83 -8.57 6.83
CA LYS A 60 13.94 -7.58 7.90
C LYS A 60 12.54 -7.04 8.20
N ALA A 61 12.29 -6.71 9.47
CA ALA A 61 11.03 -6.06 9.86
C ALA A 61 10.82 -4.79 9.01
N ARG A 62 9.67 -4.72 8.33
CA ARG A 62 9.33 -3.56 7.51
C ARG A 62 9.03 -2.37 8.45
N PRO A 63 9.52 -1.15 8.14
CA PRO A 63 9.09 0.02 8.87
C PRO A 63 7.57 0.15 8.81
N GLY A 64 6.96 0.53 9.93
CA GLY A 64 5.53 0.73 10.03
C GLY A 64 5.03 1.82 9.08
N PRO A 65 3.72 1.89 8.82
CA PRO A 65 3.14 2.96 8.04
C PRO A 65 3.46 4.33 8.67
N PRO A 66 3.58 5.40 7.87
CA PRO A 66 3.76 6.75 8.40
C PRO A 66 2.57 7.12 9.30
N PRO A 67 2.78 7.99 10.31
CA PRO A 67 1.68 8.48 11.13
C PRO A 67 0.62 9.16 10.26
N PRO A 68 -0.67 9.09 10.64
CA PRO A 68 -1.72 9.78 9.92
C PRO A 68 -1.47 11.30 9.94
N PRO A 69 -1.90 12.03 8.89
CA PRO A 69 -1.82 13.49 8.89
C PRO A 69 -2.67 14.08 10.03
N PRO A 70 -2.32 15.28 10.56
CA PRO A 70 -3.09 15.92 11.61
C PRO A 70 -4.53 16.21 11.14
N PRO A 71 -5.51 16.16 12.06
CA PRO A 71 -6.90 16.49 11.72
C PRO A 71 -7.01 17.96 11.25
N PRO A 72 -7.94 18.28 10.34
CA PRO A 72 -8.19 19.66 9.95
C PRO A 72 -8.66 20.47 11.17
N PRO A 73 -8.40 21.79 11.20
CA PRO A 73 -8.88 22.64 12.28
C PRO A 73 -10.41 22.54 12.38
N ALA A 74 -10.91 22.26 13.58
CA ALA A 74 -12.34 22.22 13.83
C ALA A 74 -12.95 23.56 13.41
N ALA A 75 -13.84 23.55 12.42
CA ALA A 75 -14.67 24.69 12.10
C ALA A 75 -15.55 24.95 13.33
N GLY A 76 -15.15 25.94 14.13
CA GLY A 76 -15.93 26.41 15.26
C GLY A 76 -17.30 26.85 14.77
N GLY A 77 -18.34 26.16 15.22
CA GLY A 77 -19.72 26.59 15.03
C GLY A 77 -19.94 27.91 15.77
N GLY A 78 -20.15 28.97 15.00
CA GLY A 78 -20.64 30.26 15.47
C GLY A 78 -22.14 30.36 15.19
N SER A 79 -22.92 30.32 16.27
CA SER A 79 -24.37 30.51 16.29
C SER A 79 -24.74 32.00 16.30
N LEU A 80 -25.94 32.30 15.76
CA LEU A 80 -26.74 33.55 15.90
C LEU A 80 -26.25 34.79 15.13
N ILE A 81 -27.08 35.31 14.21
CA ILE A 81 -27.94 36.50 14.45
C ILE A 81 -29.20 36.36 13.58
N LEU A 82 -30.38 36.23 14.19
CA LEU A 82 -31.67 36.57 13.59
C LEU A 82 -31.90 38.02 14.01
N ASP A 83 -31.64 38.97 13.11
CA ASP A 83 -32.07 40.35 13.32
C ASP A 83 -33.28 40.64 12.46
N THR A 84 -34.23 41.29 13.11
CA THR A 84 -35.62 41.48 12.74
C THR A 84 -35.78 42.82 12.03
N VAL A 85 -36.76 42.86 11.13
CA VAL A 85 -37.46 44.04 10.58
C VAL A 85 -36.83 44.71 9.37
N GLU A 86 -37.52 44.61 8.24
CA GLU A 86 -38.21 45.80 7.74
C GLU A 86 -39.51 45.34 7.05
N GLU A 87 -40.62 45.93 7.47
CA GLU A 87 -41.93 45.81 6.88
C GLU A 87 -42.03 46.89 5.80
N ASP A 88 -42.36 46.54 4.56
CA ASP A 88 -42.99 47.50 3.65
C ASP A 88 -44.16 46.83 2.90
N PRO A 89 -45.37 47.41 2.96
CA PRO A 89 -46.58 46.84 2.41
C PRO A 89 -46.93 47.50 1.07
N GLU A 90 -46.93 46.76 -0.04
CA GLU A 90 -47.80 47.09 -1.16
C GLU A 90 -48.41 45.85 -1.84
N VAL A 91 -49.71 45.76 -1.60
CA VAL A 91 -50.80 45.29 -2.47
C VAL A 91 -50.41 45.02 -3.94
N GLU A 92 -50.81 43.87 -4.49
CA GLU A 92 -51.84 43.81 -5.52
C GLU A 92 -52.01 42.40 -6.15
N THR A 93 -53.24 41.90 -6.06
CA THR A 93 -53.98 41.08 -7.04
C THR A 93 -53.43 39.74 -7.53
N GLY A 94 -54.21 38.67 -7.28
CA GLY A 94 -53.99 37.43 -8.04
C GLY A 94 -54.86 36.20 -7.70
N ARG A 95 -56.17 36.39 -7.48
CA ARG A 95 -57.26 35.39 -7.53
C ARG A 95 -56.88 33.98 -8.04
N ARG A 96 -56.95 32.96 -7.18
CA ARG A 96 -57.43 31.61 -7.58
C ARG A 96 -58.25 30.97 -6.45
N ARG A 97 -59.58 30.98 -6.63
CA ARG A 97 -60.48 29.96 -6.10
C ARG A 97 -60.95 29.13 -7.28
N ALA A 98 -60.82 27.81 -7.17
CA ALA A 98 -61.94 26.89 -7.37
C ALA A 98 -61.54 25.57 -6.71
N GLY A 99 -62.29 25.21 -5.67
CA GLY A 99 -62.36 23.84 -5.17
C GLY A 99 -63.57 23.13 -5.76
N SER A 100 -63.55 21.81 -5.53
CA SER A 100 -64.58 20.79 -5.74
C SER A 100 -64.94 20.41 -7.16
#